data_AF-A0A976QWN7-F1
#
_entry.id   AF-A0A976QWN7-F1
#
_cell.length_a   1.000
_cell.length_b   1.000
_cell.length_c   1.000
_cell.angle_alpha   90.00
_cell.angle_beta   90.00
_cell.angle_gamma   90.00
#
_symmetry.space_group_name_H-M   'P 1'
#
loop_
_entity.id
_entity.type
_entity.pdbx_description
1 polymer ?
#
loop_
_entity_poly.entity_id
_entity_poly.type
_entity_poly.pdbx_seq_one_letter_code
_entity_poly.pdbx_strand_id
1 'polypeptide(L)'
;MNSDDSQPSSQENEPVRKKRHSEGYTSNQFSGSKTHYQNLKSHTNAKLLHLGKTLLAYNTHESHKYALEIASIFLNGIPPEGYVPEDLFTYIISIFHIHFKKEPTEKLFKRFLSITATTTPHLRPSVLEHSVRLLAVKDDIAGIADEVTRRCNEWNLEKHELAKHYKWAVKHMDTLTNFNPKKITSDFIVELENVLVTYLERLRLPNKNLIGLYCQIQGKKSLELLNKYIRTFPSIYFLRFNRLKIMLSSEEDLIKFVTLSGYSSMSVEFLNCFKHMVTVDKLVTLLFDLVLAIPYLKRNWEILYDVISDKSKEVTEALEYIKKSHLVNMFNVYGNIGRRLPEDCVDPYLRVASLLVDAPQLEKLRLQLTH
;
A
#
# COMPACT_ATOMS: atom_id res chain seq x y z
N MET A 1 -8.61 -68.78 16.62
CA MET A 1 -9.10 -68.58 15.24
C MET A 1 -10.60 -68.44 15.32
N ASN A 2 -11.10 -67.27 14.86
CA ASN A 2 -12.47 -66.90 14.44
C ASN A 2 -13.56 -66.90 15.54
N SER A 3 -13.96 -65.71 16.04
CA SER A 3 -14.98 -64.75 15.51
C SER A 3 -16.40 -65.24 15.86
N ASP A 4 -17.41 -64.45 16.20
CA ASP A 4 -17.66 -63.02 16.13
C ASP A 4 -18.92 -62.72 16.99
N ASP A 5 -19.30 -61.45 17.01
CA ASP A 5 -20.68 -60.94 17.14
C ASP A 5 -21.22 -60.40 18.48
N SER A 6 -21.95 -59.31 18.26
CA SER A 6 -22.34 -58.23 19.15
C SER A 6 -23.83 -58.28 19.51
N GLN A 7 -24.24 -57.33 20.37
CA GLN A 7 -25.61 -56.84 20.71
C GLN A 7 -26.33 -57.57 21.87
N PRO A 8 -27.16 -56.86 22.71
CA PRO A 8 -28.26 -56.01 22.24
C PRO A 8 -28.61 -54.73 23.03
N SER A 9 -29.58 -54.03 22.42
CA SER A 9 -30.40 -52.89 22.82
C SER A 9 -31.54 -53.24 23.79
N SER A 10 -32.10 -52.23 24.48
CA SER A 10 -33.50 -52.11 24.95
C SER A 10 -33.67 -50.76 25.67
N GLN A 11 -34.42 -49.80 25.12
CA GLN A 11 -35.88 -49.57 25.13
C GLN A 11 -36.37 -48.62 26.25
N GLU A 12 -37.18 -47.67 25.80
CA GLU A 12 -37.79 -46.53 26.49
C GLU A 12 -38.84 -46.92 27.55
N ASN A 13 -39.09 -46.01 28.51
CA ASN A 13 -40.43 -45.73 29.05
C ASN A 13 -40.41 -44.38 29.82
N GLU A 14 -41.12 -43.39 29.29
CA GLU A 14 -41.62 -42.18 29.98
C GLU A 14 -43.03 -42.46 30.58
N PRO A 15 -43.76 -41.53 31.24
CA PRO A 15 -43.41 -40.33 32.02
C PRO A 15 -44.27 -40.17 33.32
N VAL A 16 -43.91 -39.30 34.27
CA VAL A 16 -44.93 -38.64 35.14
C VAL A 16 -44.54 -37.19 35.49
N ARG A 17 -45.37 -36.24 35.02
CA ARG A 17 -45.41 -34.83 35.44
C ARG A 17 -46.13 -34.69 36.78
N LYS A 18 -45.56 -33.93 37.72
CA LYS A 18 -46.31 -33.10 38.69
C LYS A 18 -45.72 -31.70 38.76
N LYS A 19 -46.60 -30.69 38.72
CA LYS A 19 -46.32 -29.25 38.70
C LYS A 19 -46.58 -28.65 40.09
N ARG A 20 -45.76 -27.64 40.45
CA ARG A 20 -46.04 -26.42 41.26
C ARG A 20 -46.24 -26.63 42.78
N HIS A 21 -45.78 -25.78 43.72
CA HIS A 21 -45.39 -24.36 43.74
C HIS A 21 -44.42 -24.04 44.92
N SER A 22 -43.58 -23.01 44.70
CA SER A 22 -42.98 -22.01 45.62
C SER A 22 -42.73 -22.29 47.11
N GLU A 23 -41.48 -22.07 47.55
CA GLU A 23 -41.10 -21.06 48.55
C GLU A 23 -39.58 -21.04 48.75
N GLY A 24 -39.02 -19.87 49.09
CA GLY A 24 -37.67 -19.76 49.65
C GLY A 24 -36.62 -19.11 48.75
N TYR A 25 -36.60 -17.77 48.75
CA TYR A 25 -35.36 -17.03 48.57
C TYR A 25 -34.38 -17.46 49.68
N THR A 26 -33.30 -18.13 49.31
CA THR A 26 -32.06 -18.14 50.11
C THR A 26 -30.90 -17.80 49.22
N SER A 27 -30.46 -16.54 49.37
CA SER A 27 -29.14 -16.04 49.05
C SER A 27 -28.05 -17.03 49.46
N ASN A 28 -27.35 -17.61 48.48
CA ASN A 28 -26.03 -18.28 48.55
C ASN A 28 -25.90 -19.07 47.23
N GLN A 29 -24.94 -18.89 46.33
CA GLN A 29 -23.61 -18.29 46.38
C GLN A 29 -23.28 -17.80 44.97
N PHE A 30 -23.06 -16.49 44.82
CA PHE A 30 -22.24 -15.96 43.73
C PHE A 30 -20.80 -16.44 43.96
N SER A 31 -20.48 -17.69 43.64
CA SER A 31 -19.12 -18.05 43.27
C SER A 31 -18.99 -17.76 41.77
N GLY A 32 -18.83 -16.47 41.46
CA GLY A 32 -18.43 -16.06 40.11
C GLY A 32 -17.11 -16.74 39.82
N SER A 33 -17.16 -17.85 39.07
CA SER A 33 -15.97 -18.64 38.79
C SER A 33 -14.95 -17.73 38.12
N LYS A 34 -13.68 -17.78 38.57
CA LYS A 34 -12.59 -17.01 37.96
C LYS A 34 -12.57 -17.19 36.44
N THR A 35 -13.02 -18.35 35.96
CA THR A 35 -13.25 -18.72 34.57
C THR A 35 -14.31 -17.85 33.86
N HIS A 36 -15.46 -17.58 34.48
CA HIS A 36 -16.49 -16.70 33.89
C HIS A 36 -16.01 -15.25 33.79
N TYR A 37 -15.24 -14.77 34.77
CA TYR A 37 -14.67 -13.42 34.74
C TYR A 37 -13.54 -13.27 33.70
N GLN A 38 -12.69 -14.29 33.57
CA GLN A 38 -11.65 -14.36 32.53
C GLN A 38 -12.25 -14.37 31.12
N ASN A 39 -13.35 -15.12 30.91
CA ASN A 39 -14.05 -15.15 29.63
C ASN A 39 -14.70 -13.80 29.29
N LEU A 40 -15.27 -13.10 30.28
CA LEU A 40 -15.90 -11.80 30.07
C LEU A 40 -14.86 -10.70 29.77
N LYS A 41 -13.71 -10.72 30.47
CA LYS A 41 -12.59 -9.81 30.19
C LYS A 41 -12.00 -10.05 28.78
N SER A 42 -11.79 -11.30 28.40
CA SER A 42 -11.30 -11.67 27.07
C SER A 42 -12.25 -11.19 25.97
N HIS A 43 -13.55 -11.44 26.13
CA HIS A 43 -14.58 -11.00 25.18
C HIS A 43 -14.68 -9.48 25.04
N THR A 44 -14.64 -8.77 26.16
CA THR A 44 -14.64 -7.30 26.16
C THR A 44 -13.41 -6.75 25.46
N ASN A 45 -12.23 -7.31 25.72
CA ASN A 45 -10.99 -6.92 25.06
C ASN A 45 -11.04 -7.18 23.54
N ALA A 46 -11.58 -8.32 23.10
CA ALA A 46 -11.74 -8.61 21.68
C ALA A 46 -12.68 -7.60 21.00
N LYS A 47 -13.81 -7.25 21.64
CA LYS A 47 -14.74 -6.23 21.14
C LYS A 47 -14.12 -4.83 21.09
N LEU A 48 -13.34 -4.46 22.11
CA LEU A 48 -12.63 -3.19 22.14
C LEU A 48 -11.58 -3.11 21.02
N LEU A 49 -10.83 -4.19 20.78
CA LEU A 49 -9.86 -4.25 19.69
C LEU A 49 -10.55 -4.12 18.33
N HIS A 50 -11.67 -4.82 18.13
CA HIS A 50 -12.46 -4.71 16.91
C HIS A 50 -12.98 -3.27 16.71
N LEU A 51 -13.56 -2.66 17.74
CA LEU A 51 -14.03 -1.28 17.70
C LEU A 51 -12.89 -0.31 17.34
N GLY A 52 -11.72 -0.48 17.95
CA GLY A 52 -10.52 0.30 17.62
C GLY A 52 -10.13 0.18 16.15
N LYS A 53 -10.08 -1.04 15.61
CA LYS A 53 -9.78 -1.29 14.19
C LYS A 53 -10.83 -0.62 13.27
N THR A 54 -12.11 -0.69 13.61
CA THR A 54 -13.19 -0.04 12.86
C THR A 54 -13.06 1.49 12.89
N LEU A 55 -12.73 2.07 14.04
CA LEU A 55 -12.53 3.52 14.18
C LEU A 55 -11.36 4.02 13.32
N LEU A 56 -10.27 3.26 13.22
CA LEU A 56 -9.18 3.55 12.29
C LEU A 56 -9.62 3.50 10.83
N ALA A 57 -10.49 2.55 10.46
CA ALA A 57 -11.00 2.44 9.10
C ALA A 57 -11.87 3.64 8.69
N TYR A 58 -12.57 4.27 9.63
CA TYR A 58 -13.32 5.51 9.36
C TYR A 58 -12.42 6.73 9.10
N ASN A 59 -11.17 6.70 9.59
CA ASN A 59 -10.13 7.68 9.28
C ASN A 59 -10.55 9.17 9.46
N THR A 60 -11.25 9.49 10.56
CA THR A 60 -11.61 10.87 10.94
C THR A 60 -10.85 11.30 12.18
N HIS A 61 -10.76 12.62 12.43
CA HIS A 61 -10.07 13.12 13.62
C HIS A 61 -10.71 12.58 14.92
N GLU A 62 -12.04 12.55 14.98
CA GLU A 62 -12.77 12.07 16.15
C GLU A 62 -12.62 10.55 16.32
N SER A 63 -12.67 9.77 15.23
CA SER A 63 -12.49 8.32 15.32
C SER A 63 -11.08 7.96 15.79
N HIS A 64 -10.06 8.71 15.36
CA HIS A 64 -8.68 8.56 15.84
C HIS A 64 -8.54 8.84 17.34
N LYS A 65 -9.23 9.84 17.88
CA LYS A 65 -9.20 10.15 19.32
C LYS A 65 -9.68 8.95 20.14
N TYR A 66 -10.84 8.38 19.81
CA TYR A 66 -11.39 7.21 20.52
C TYR A 66 -10.53 5.96 20.32
N ALA A 67 -9.95 5.75 19.14
CA ALA A 67 -9.01 4.66 18.91
C ALA A 67 -7.77 4.78 19.82
N LEU A 68 -7.25 5.98 20.02
CA LEU A 68 -6.11 6.26 20.91
C LEU A 68 -6.46 6.00 22.39
N GLU A 69 -7.68 6.33 22.83
CA GLU A 69 -8.18 5.99 24.16
C GLU A 69 -8.23 4.47 24.36
N ILE A 70 -8.76 3.73 23.38
CA ILE A 70 -8.77 2.26 23.40
C ILE A 70 -7.34 1.68 23.42
N ALA A 71 -6.41 2.23 22.63
CA ALA A 71 -5.01 1.82 22.67
C ALA A 71 -4.38 2.05 24.04
N SER A 72 -4.70 3.16 24.69
CA SER A 72 -4.22 3.46 26.05
C SER A 72 -4.72 2.44 27.07
N ILE A 73 -5.96 1.97 26.95
CA ILE A 73 -6.50 0.87 27.78
C ILE A 73 -5.65 -0.39 27.61
N PHE A 74 -5.32 -0.77 26.37
CA PHE A 74 -4.48 -1.93 26.12
C PHE A 74 -3.05 -1.75 26.63
N LEU A 75 -2.42 -0.60 26.38
CA LEU A 75 -1.05 -0.32 26.82
C LEU A 75 -0.90 -0.33 28.35
N ASN A 76 -1.91 0.14 29.08
CA ASN A 76 -1.95 0.08 30.54
C ASN A 76 -2.26 -1.34 31.07
N GLY A 77 -2.85 -2.20 30.23
CA GLY A 77 -3.29 -3.55 30.58
C GLY A 77 -2.36 -4.68 30.14
N ILE A 78 -1.30 -4.41 29.35
CA ILE A 78 -0.30 -5.42 28.96
C ILE A 78 0.53 -5.77 30.21
N PRO A 79 0.47 -7.03 30.71
CA PRO A 79 1.37 -7.44 31.77
C PRO A 79 2.81 -7.34 31.27
N PRO A 80 3.79 -6.95 32.11
CA PRO A 80 5.20 -6.89 31.72
C PRO A 80 5.74 -8.24 31.21
N GLU A 81 5.07 -9.35 31.53
CA GLU A 81 5.42 -10.72 31.12
C GLU A 81 4.39 -11.34 30.15
N GLY A 82 3.40 -10.56 29.69
CA GLY A 82 2.31 -11.05 28.86
C GLY A 82 2.67 -11.14 27.38
N TYR A 83 2.31 -12.27 26.76
CA TYR A 83 2.29 -12.44 25.31
C TYR A 83 1.45 -11.35 24.64
N VAL A 84 1.98 -10.72 23.58
CA VAL A 84 1.27 -9.70 22.79
C VAL A 84 0.72 -10.37 21.51
N PRO A 85 -0.61 -10.46 21.33
CA PRO A 85 -1.18 -10.97 20.09
C PRO A 85 -0.80 -10.09 18.89
N GLU A 86 -0.50 -10.70 17.75
CA GLU A 86 -0.14 -10.00 16.50
C GLU A 86 -1.23 -9.00 16.06
N ASP A 87 -2.49 -9.35 16.31
CA ASP A 87 -3.64 -8.48 16.04
C ASP A 87 -3.65 -7.20 16.88
N LEU A 88 -3.28 -7.32 18.15
CA LEU A 88 -3.13 -6.17 19.05
C LEU A 88 -1.89 -5.36 18.65
N PHE A 89 -0.79 -6.03 18.33
CA PHE A 89 0.42 -5.39 17.82
C PHE A 89 0.10 -4.52 16.60
N THR A 90 -0.55 -5.09 15.59
CA THR A 90 -0.90 -4.39 14.33
C THR A 90 -1.81 -3.19 14.58
N TYR A 91 -2.77 -3.31 15.50
CA TYR A 91 -3.64 -2.20 15.89
C TYR A 91 -2.85 -1.06 16.54
N ILE A 92 -2.01 -1.39 17.52
CA ILE A 92 -1.19 -0.42 18.25
C ILE A 92 -0.21 0.28 17.29
N ILE A 93 0.50 -0.48 16.45
CA ILE A 93 1.37 0.04 15.39
C ILE A 93 0.60 1.05 14.52
N SER A 94 -0.58 0.70 14.02
CA SER A 94 -1.38 1.55 13.12
C SER A 94 -1.72 2.90 13.75
N ILE A 95 -2.13 2.93 15.03
CA ILE A 95 -2.41 4.18 15.75
C ILE A 95 -1.16 5.01 15.94
N PHE A 96 -0.06 4.37 16.34
CA PHE A 96 1.19 5.09 16.57
C PHE A 96 1.73 5.72 15.30
N HIS A 97 1.63 5.06 14.13
CA HIS A 97 2.00 5.68 12.84
C HIS A 97 1.17 6.92 12.47
N ILE A 98 -0.04 7.09 13.01
CA ILE A 98 -0.85 8.30 12.81
C ILE A 98 -0.41 9.43 13.75
N HIS A 99 -0.01 9.10 14.98
CA HIS A 99 0.17 10.08 16.07
C HIS A 99 1.61 10.26 16.59
N PHE A 100 2.60 9.55 16.06
CA PHE A 100 3.99 9.52 16.59
C PHE A 100 4.70 10.89 16.59
N LYS A 101 4.18 11.92 15.91
CA LYS A 101 4.76 13.27 15.92
C LYS A 101 4.74 13.94 17.30
N LYS A 102 4.02 13.39 18.28
CA LYS A 102 3.96 13.89 19.67
C LYS A 102 4.99 13.17 20.57
N GLU A 103 5.87 13.92 21.22
CA GLU A 103 6.93 13.39 22.09
C GLU A 103 6.47 12.40 23.19
N PRO A 104 5.38 12.62 23.96
CA PRO A 104 4.93 11.65 24.96
C PRO A 104 4.46 10.32 24.34
N THR A 105 3.91 10.37 23.14
CA THR A 105 3.45 9.20 22.37
C THR A 105 4.64 8.34 21.94
N GLU A 106 5.78 8.95 21.62
CA GLU A 106 7.00 8.21 21.28
C GLU A 106 7.54 7.37 22.45
N LYS A 107 7.63 7.95 23.65
CA LYS A 107 8.15 7.23 24.83
C LYS A 107 7.31 5.99 25.13
N LEU A 108 5.99 6.12 25.02
CA LEU A 108 5.05 5.00 25.15
C LEU A 108 5.26 3.95 24.06
N PHE A 109 5.47 4.39 22.81
CA PHE A 109 5.70 3.49 21.69
C PHE A 109 7.00 2.69 21.83
N LYS A 110 8.11 3.35 22.18
CA LYS A 110 9.40 2.68 22.44
C LYS A 110 9.29 1.65 23.56
N ARG A 111 8.56 1.99 24.63
CA ARG A 111 8.28 1.05 25.73
C ARG A 111 7.47 -0.15 25.24
N PHE A 112 6.43 0.08 24.44
CA PHE A 112 5.62 -1.00 23.87
C PHE A 112 6.43 -1.95 22.98
N LEU A 113 7.25 -1.40 22.08
CA LEU A 113 8.17 -2.18 21.23
C LEU A 113 9.14 -3.00 22.07
N SER A 114 9.73 -2.42 23.12
CA SER A 114 10.64 -3.12 24.02
C SER A 114 9.96 -4.27 24.77
N ILE A 115 8.74 -4.05 25.29
CA ILE A 115 7.98 -5.11 25.99
C ILE A 115 7.66 -6.23 24.99
N THR A 116 7.16 -5.88 23.80
CA THR A 116 6.78 -6.85 22.77
C THR A 116 7.97 -7.71 22.34
N ALA A 117 9.15 -7.11 22.12
CA ALA A 117 10.35 -7.88 21.75
C ALA A 117 10.79 -8.87 22.84
N THR A 118 10.59 -8.53 24.10
CA THR A 118 10.94 -9.38 25.24
C THR A 118 9.92 -10.52 25.41
N THR A 119 8.63 -10.21 25.43
CA THR A 119 7.57 -11.19 25.73
C THR A 119 7.16 -12.03 24.53
N THR A 120 7.39 -11.54 23.31
CA THR A 120 6.85 -12.14 22.08
C THR A 120 7.94 -12.26 21.00
N PRO A 121 8.87 -13.23 21.12
CA PRO A 121 10.06 -13.30 20.27
C PRO A 121 9.81 -13.38 18.77
N HIS A 122 8.71 -14.01 18.34
CA HIS A 122 8.37 -14.12 16.92
C HIS A 122 7.99 -12.77 16.28
N LEU A 123 7.63 -11.75 17.08
CA LEU A 123 7.37 -10.39 16.60
C LEU A 123 8.63 -9.50 16.55
N ARG A 124 9.79 -9.97 17.03
CA ARG A 124 11.05 -9.20 17.02
C ARG A 124 11.43 -8.62 15.64
N PRO A 125 11.24 -9.32 14.50
CA PRO A 125 11.49 -8.73 13.18
C PRO A 125 10.59 -7.52 12.89
N SER A 126 9.30 -7.61 13.23
CA SER A 126 8.35 -6.51 13.06
C SER A 126 8.64 -5.37 14.04
N VAL A 127 9.08 -5.69 15.26
CA VAL A 127 9.55 -4.68 16.22
C VAL A 127 10.77 -3.93 15.65
N LEU A 128 11.76 -4.64 15.11
CA LEU A 128 12.92 -4.04 14.46
C LEU A 128 12.50 -3.08 13.33
N GLU A 129 11.62 -3.53 12.43
CA GLU A 129 11.08 -2.71 11.35
C GLU A 129 10.46 -1.40 11.88
N HIS A 130 9.63 -1.48 12.91
CA HIS A 130 8.96 -0.31 13.45
C HIS A 130 9.89 0.60 14.28
N SER A 131 10.90 0.05 14.95
CA SER A 131 11.97 0.84 15.57
C SER A 131 12.76 1.63 14.52
N VAL A 132 13.14 0.99 13.41
CA VAL A 132 13.85 1.66 12.31
C VAL A 132 12.98 2.74 11.67
N ARG A 133 11.69 2.46 11.42
CA ARG A 133 10.75 3.47 10.89
C ARG A 133 10.66 4.68 11.81
N LEU A 134 10.59 4.47 13.13
CA LEU A 134 10.53 5.58 14.10
C LEU A 134 11.77 6.49 14.01
N LEU A 135 12.95 5.90 13.92
CA LEU A 135 14.21 6.64 13.78
C LEU A 135 14.31 7.34 12.42
N ALA A 136 13.84 6.69 11.36
CA ALA A 136 13.80 7.24 10.01
C ALA A 136 12.93 8.50 9.92
N VAL A 137 11.79 8.58 10.63
CA VAL A 137 11.00 9.82 10.62
C VAL A 137 11.69 10.99 11.35
N LYS A 138 12.67 10.69 12.19
CA LYS A 138 13.48 11.71 12.87
C LYS A 138 14.74 12.08 12.10
N ASP A 139 14.93 11.49 10.92
CA ASP A 139 16.18 11.56 10.16
C ASP A 139 17.42 11.13 10.99
N ASP A 140 17.23 10.26 11.99
CA ASP A 140 18.29 9.75 12.85
C ASP A 140 18.98 8.53 12.22
N ILE A 141 19.79 8.79 11.20
CA ILE A 141 20.47 7.77 10.40
C ILE A 141 21.48 6.98 11.25
N ALA A 142 22.22 7.66 12.14
CA ALA A 142 23.16 7.00 13.05
C ALA A 142 22.44 6.06 14.01
N GLY A 143 21.33 6.51 14.60
CA GLY A 143 20.49 5.67 15.45
C GLY A 143 19.93 4.44 14.73
N ILE A 144 19.61 4.53 13.44
CA ILE A 144 19.20 3.35 12.64
C ILE A 144 20.34 2.33 12.56
N ALA A 145 21.56 2.78 12.25
CA ALA A 145 22.70 1.88 12.14
C ALA A 145 22.97 1.13 13.46
N ASP A 146 22.93 1.86 14.58
CA ASP A 146 23.10 1.31 15.92
C ASP A 146 21.98 0.33 16.29
N GLU A 147 20.73 0.70 16.06
CA GLU A 147 19.57 -0.15 16.40
C GLU A 147 19.59 -1.45 15.59
N VAL A 148 19.82 -1.37 14.28
CA VAL A 148 19.88 -2.56 13.41
C VAL A 148 21.04 -3.46 13.83
N THR A 149 22.23 -2.92 14.03
CA THR A 149 23.42 -3.69 14.39
C THR A 149 23.22 -4.38 15.73
N ARG A 150 22.78 -3.64 16.75
CA ARG A 150 22.53 -4.17 18.10
C ARG A 150 21.46 -5.27 18.06
N ARG A 151 20.28 -4.99 17.50
CA ARG A 151 19.13 -5.91 17.55
C ARG A 151 19.32 -7.14 16.69
N CYS A 152 19.96 -7.03 15.52
CA CYS A 152 20.25 -8.22 14.72
C CYS A 152 21.17 -9.20 15.46
N ASN A 153 22.15 -8.69 16.20
CA ASN A 153 23.08 -9.49 17.01
C ASN A 153 22.38 -10.06 18.25
N GLU A 154 21.69 -9.24 19.04
CA GLU A 154 21.02 -9.65 20.27
C GLU A 154 19.90 -10.68 20.03
N TRP A 155 19.14 -10.52 18.95
CA TRP A 155 17.95 -11.34 18.69
C TRP A 155 18.19 -12.46 17.68
N ASN A 156 19.41 -12.58 17.14
CA ASN A 156 19.79 -13.58 16.14
C ASN A 156 18.82 -13.66 14.96
N LEU A 157 18.48 -12.49 14.39
CA LEU A 157 17.47 -12.37 13.33
C LEU A 157 18.02 -12.59 11.92
N GLU A 158 19.26 -13.03 11.77
CA GLU A 158 19.99 -13.05 10.49
C GLU A 158 19.32 -13.88 9.38
N LYS A 159 18.44 -14.81 9.75
CA LYS A 159 17.67 -15.65 8.83
C LYS A 159 16.36 -15.03 8.35
N HIS A 160 15.90 -13.94 8.98
CA HIS A 160 14.65 -13.27 8.66
C HIS A 160 14.85 -12.22 7.57
N GLU A 161 13.93 -12.14 6.60
CA GLU A 161 14.06 -11.28 5.41
C GLU A 161 14.14 -9.78 5.76
N LEU A 162 13.34 -9.31 6.72
CA LEU A 162 13.41 -7.94 7.23
C LEU A 162 14.78 -7.61 7.82
N ALA A 163 15.33 -8.49 8.67
CA ALA A 163 16.63 -8.25 9.29
C ALA A 163 17.78 -8.32 8.26
N LYS A 164 17.74 -9.25 7.31
CA LYS A 164 18.68 -9.27 6.18
C LYS A 164 18.63 -7.97 5.38
N HIS A 165 17.44 -7.47 5.09
CA HIS A 165 17.25 -6.20 4.39
C HIS A 165 17.86 -5.04 5.16
N TYR A 166 17.52 -4.87 6.44
CA TYR A 166 18.05 -3.75 7.23
C TYR A 166 19.56 -3.85 7.44
N LYS A 167 20.10 -5.05 7.69
CA LYS A 167 21.54 -5.28 7.81
C LYS A 167 22.28 -4.93 6.50
N TRP A 168 21.72 -5.31 5.35
CA TRP A 168 22.23 -4.93 4.05
C TRP A 168 22.17 -3.41 3.83
N ALA A 169 21.05 -2.77 4.17
CA ALA A 169 20.89 -1.32 3.99
C ALA A 169 21.88 -0.53 4.86
N VAL A 170 22.11 -0.94 6.11
CA VAL A 170 23.09 -0.32 7.02
C VAL A 170 24.52 -0.56 6.53
N LYS A 171 24.85 -1.78 6.08
CA LYS A 171 26.17 -2.09 5.52
C LYS A 171 26.53 -1.22 4.32
N HIS A 172 25.54 -0.86 3.50
CA HIS A 172 25.75 -0.10 2.27
C HIS A 172 25.18 1.32 2.32
N MET A 173 25.05 1.90 3.51
CA MET A 173 24.41 3.19 3.72
C MET A 173 25.08 4.34 2.94
N ASP A 174 26.40 4.35 2.87
CA ASP A 174 27.15 5.36 2.08
C ASP A 174 26.87 5.26 0.58
N THR A 175 26.80 4.04 0.07
CA THR A 175 26.47 3.74 -1.33
C THR A 175 25.03 4.12 -1.66
N LEU A 176 24.10 3.90 -0.72
CA LEU A 176 22.69 4.27 -0.89
C LEU A 176 22.50 5.79 -0.84
N THR A 177 23.26 6.49 0.00
CA THR A 177 23.21 7.96 0.12
C THR A 177 23.80 8.64 -1.12
N ASN A 178 24.89 8.10 -1.66
CA ASN A 178 25.57 8.64 -2.86
C ASN A 178 25.37 7.73 -4.08
N PHE A 179 24.12 7.29 -4.30
CA PHE A 179 23.83 6.26 -5.28
C PHE A 179 24.22 6.65 -6.71
N ASN A 180 25.14 5.88 -7.29
CA ASN A 180 25.52 5.96 -8.70
C ASN A 180 25.51 4.55 -9.31
N PRO A 181 24.55 4.22 -10.20
CA PRO A 181 24.42 2.89 -10.81
C PRO A 181 25.71 2.39 -11.50
N LYS A 182 26.54 3.31 -12.00
CA LYS A 182 27.78 2.96 -12.73
C LYS A 182 28.96 2.62 -11.80
N LYS A 183 28.86 2.88 -10.51
CA LYS A 183 29.93 2.68 -9.51
C LYS A 183 29.62 1.58 -8.49
N ILE A 184 28.57 0.77 -8.73
CA ILE A 184 28.16 -0.29 -7.81
C ILE A 184 29.05 -1.52 -7.96
N THR A 185 29.49 -2.09 -6.83
CA THR A 185 30.33 -3.30 -6.79
C THR A 185 29.51 -4.57 -7.04
N SER A 186 30.16 -5.65 -7.49
CA SER A 186 29.51 -6.97 -7.63
C SER A 186 28.90 -7.46 -6.33
N ASP A 187 29.61 -7.26 -5.21
CA ASP A 187 29.20 -7.76 -3.90
C ASP A 187 27.91 -7.11 -3.42
N PHE A 188 27.76 -5.80 -3.64
CA PHE A 188 26.51 -5.09 -3.35
C PHE A 188 25.32 -5.73 -4.07
N ILE A 189 25.50 -6.08 -5.35
CA ILE A 189 24.45 -6.64 -6.20
C ILE A 189 24.08 -8.05 -5.76
N VAL A 190 25.08 -8.90 -5.50
CA VAL A 190 24.87 -10.27 -5.03
C VAL A 190 24.15 -10.28 -3.69
N GLU A 191 24.53 -9.39 -2.77
CA GLU A 191 23.86 -9.29 -1.47
C GLU A 191 22.43 -8.77 -1.59
N LEU A 192 22.18 -7.76 -2.44
CA LEU A 192 20.84 -7.27 -2.73
C LEU A 192 19.94 -8.36 -3.34
N GLU A 193 20.48 -9.13 -4.28
CA GLU A 193 19.78 -10.25 -4.89
C GLU A 193 19.41 -11.32 -3.85
N ASN A 194 20.34 -11.66 -2.96
CA ASN A 194 20.08 -12.59 -1.85
C ASN A 194 18.96 -12.08 -0.91
N VAL A 195 18.94 -10.77 -0.61
CA VAL A 195 17.84 -10.17 0.16
C VAL A 195 16.51 -10.39 -0.56
N LEU A 196 16.42 -10.05 -1.85
CA LEU A 196 15.20 -10.21 -2.64
C LEU A 196 14.77 -11.69 -2.74
N VAL A 197 15.69 -12.60 -3.04
CA VAL A 197 15.40 -14.04 -3.05
C VAL A 197 14.83 -14.50 -1.71
N THR A 198 15.40 -14.04 -0.58
CA THR A 198 14.87 -14.36 0.76
C THR A 198 13.43 -13.86 0.96
N TYR A 199 13.08 -12.66 0.48
CA TYR A 199 11.68 -12.18 0.50
C TYR A 199 10.75 -13.10 -0.29
N LEU A 200 11.19 -13.50 -1.49
CA LEU A 200 10.39 -14.34 -2.39
C LEU A 200 10.18 -15.74 -1.81
N GLU A 201 11.21 -16.36 -1.24
CA GLU A 201 11.14 -17.65 -0.54
C GLU A 201 10.15 -17.62 0.63
N ARG A 202 10.03 -16.47 1.30
CA ARG A 202 9.09 -16.24 2.39
C ARG A 202 7.70 -15.79 1.93
N LEU A 203 7.44 -15.76 0.62
CA LEU A 203 6.19 -15.28 0.03
C LEU A 203 5.82 -13.87 0.51
N ARG A 204 6.83 -13.01 0.70
CA ARG A 204 6.65 -11.61 1.09
C ARG A 204 7.08 -10.67 -0.02
N LEU A 205 6.35 -9.56 -0.14
CA LEU A 205 6.64 -8.52 -1.10
C LEU A 205 7.60 -7.50 -0.48
N PRO A 206 8.81 -7.29 -1.04
CA PRO A 206 9.72 -6.26 -0.55
C PRO A 206 9.18 -4.86 -0.90
N ASN A 207 9.78 -3.84 -0.29
CA ASN A 207 9.50 -2.45 -0.63
C ASN A 207 9.71 -2.19 -2.13
N LYS A 208 8.80 -1.45 -2.78
CA LYS A 208 8.88 -1.08 -4.20
C LYS A 208 10.23 -0.47 -4.59
N ASN A 209 10.85 0.29 -3.69
CA ASN A 209 12.14 0.94 -3.91
C ASN A 209 13.29 -0.08 -4.01
N LEU A 210 13.22 -1.19 -3.27
CA LEU A 210 14.27 -2.21 -3.27
C LEU A 210 14.31 -2.98 -4.60
N ILE A 211 13.13 -3.34 -5.12
CA ILE A 211 13.01 -3.94 -6.46
C ILE A 211 13.38 -2.92 -7.54
N GLY A 212 12.92 -1.68 -7.42
CA GLY A 212 13.29 -0.61 -8.36
C GLY A 212 14.79 -0.39 -8.44
N LEU A 213 15.48 -0.40 -7.29
CA LEU A 213 16.93 -0.30 -7.20
C LEU A 213 17.63 -1.47 -7.91
N TYR A 214 17.24 -2.70 -7.62
CA TYR A 214 17.81 -3.88 -8.27
C TYR A 214 17.61 -3.85 -9.79
N CYS A 215 16.41 -3.52 -10.25
CA CYS A 215 16.10 -3.36 -11.66
C CYS A 215 16.92 -2.25 -12.33
N GLN A 216 17.17 -1.14 -11.63
CA GLN A 216 17.99 -0.05 -12.14
C GLN A 216 19.46 -0.43 -12.28
N ILE A 217 20.00 -1.26 -11.38
CA ILE A 217 21.41 -1.69 -11.43
C ILE A 217 21.62 -2.80 -12.47
N GLN A 218 20.77 -3.83 -12.47
CA GLN A 218 20.94 -5.02 -13.31
C GLN A 218 20.30 -4.92 -14.70
N GLY A 219 19.36 -3.98 -14.90
CA GLY A 219 18.65 -3.81 -16.17
C GLY A 219 18.02 -5.14 -16.62
N LYS A 220 18.33 -5.57 -17.85
CA LYS A 220 17.79 -6.81 -18.45
C LYS A 220 18.07 -8.08 -17.65
N LYS A 221 19.19 -8.15 -16.90
CA LYS A 221 19.50 -9.32 -16.06
C LYS A 221 18.50 -9.51 -14.92
N SER A 222 17.86 -8.43 -14.45
CA SER A 222 16.86 -8.51 -13.38
C SER A 222 15.54 -9.18 -13.81
N LEU A 223 15.30 -9.37 -15.11
CA LEU A 223 14.04 -9.93 -15.63
C LEU A 223 13.76 -11.33 -15.10
N GLU A 224 14.78 -12.16 -14.85
CA GLU A 224 14.57 -13.52 -14.35
C GLU A 224 13.91 -13.48 -12.95
N LEU A 225 14.54 -12.78 -12.01
CA LEU A 225 14.03 -12.63 -10.65
C LEU A 225 12.69 -11.88 -10.64
N LEU A 226 12.57 -10.83 -11.44
CA LEU A 226 11.34 -10.05 -11.52
C LEU A 226 10.15 -10.86 -12.08
N ASN A 227 10.39 -11.73 -13.06
CA ASN A 227 9.37 -12.64 -13.57
C ASN A 227 8.95 -13.66 -12.50
N LYS A 228 9.87 -14.14 -11.65
CA LYS A 228 9.51 -15.01 -10.50
C LYS A 228 8.60 -14.26 -9.53
N TYR A 229 8.91 -13.00 -9.20
CA TYR A 229 8.04 -12.16 -8.39
C TYR A 229 6.65 -11.94 -9.01
N ILE A 230 6.57 -11.67 -10.32
CA ILE A 230 5.28 -11.47 -11.00
C ILE A 230 4.45 -12.76 -10.99
N ARG A 231 5.09 -13.94 -11.13
CA ARG A 231 4.38 -15.22 -11.01
C ARG A 231 3.80 -15.42 -9.61
N THR A 232 4.55 -15.08 -8.56
CA THR A 232 4.08 -15.20 -7.18
C THR A 232 3.05 -14.11 -6.82
N PHE A 233 3.20 -12.90 -7.35
CA PHE A 233 2.36 -11.74 -7.04
C PHE A 233 1.81 -11.05 -8.30
N PRO A 234 0.94 -11.71 -9.09
CA PRO A 234 0.54 -11.25 -10.42
C PRO A 234 -0.25 -9.95 -10.41
N SER A 235 -0.97 -9.66 -9.33
CA SER A 235 -1.79 -8.45 -9.18
C SER A 235 -0.96 -7.20 -8.90
N ILE A 236 0.29 -7.33 -8.42
CA ILE A 236 1.09 -6.20 -7.98
C ILE A 236 1.59 -5.40 -9.19
N TYR A 237 1.12 -4.16 -9.29
CA TYR A 237 1.40 -3.29 -10.42
C TYR A 237 2.89 -2.94 -10.58
N PHE A 238 3.56 -2.52 -9.50
CA PHE A 238 4.92 -1.99 -9.63
C PHE A 238 5.93 -3.01 -10.14
N LEU A 239 5.68 -4.32 -9.94
CA LEU A 239 6.49 -5.39 -10.50
C LEU A 239 6.39 -5.42 -12.03
N ARG A 240 5.15 -5.37 -12.55
CA ARG A 240 4.87 -5.30 -13.98
C ARG A 240 5.46 -4.03 -14.59
N PHE A 241 5.32 -2.90 -13.90
CA PHE A 241 5.90 -1.62 -14.31
C PHE A 241 7.44 -1.70 -14.47
N ASN A 242 8.14 -2.24 -13.48
CA ASN A 242 9.60 -2.41 -13.57
C ASN A 242 9.99 -3.33 -14.74
N ARG A 243 9.22 -4.41 -14.97
CA ARG A 243 9.48 -5.34 -16.09
C ARG A 243 9.36 -4.63 -17.42
N LEU A 244 8.29 -3.84 -17.58
CA LEU A 244 8.06 -3.06 -18.78
C LEU A 244 9.15 -2.03 -18.99
N LYS A 245 9.52 -1.28 -17.96
CA LYS A 245 10.65 -0.32 -18.01
C LYS A 245 11.95 -0.95 -18.51
N ILE A 246 12.22 -2.21 -18.17
CA ILE A 246 13.40 -2.95 -18.63
C ILE A 246 13.24 -3.45 -20.07
N MET A 247 12.02 -3.84 -20.45
CA MET A 247 11.70 -4.38 -21.77
C MET A 247 11.54 -3.31 -22.85
N LEU A 248 11.18 -2.08 -22.46
CA LEU A 248 11.08 -0.94 -23.38
C LEU A 248 12.42 -0.74 -24.10
N SER A 249 12.42 -0.98 -25.40
CA SER A 249 13.60 -0.85 -26.23
C SER A 249 13.43 0.13 -27.39
N SER A 250 12.19 0.42 -27.77
CA SER A 250 11.86 1.39 -28.81
C SER A 250 10.65 2.26 -28.46
N GLU A 251 10.44 3.29 -29.27
CA GLU A 251 9.24 4.13 -29.24
C GLU A 251 7.97 3.32 -29.50
N GLU A 252 8.01 2.36 -30.42
CA GLU A 252 6.86 1.52 -30.78
C GLU A 252 6.44 0.62 -29.60
N ASP A 253 7.39 0.10 -28.82
CA ASP A 253 7.10 -0.70 -27.63
C ASP A 253 6.31 0.11 -26.60
N LEU A 254 6.66 1.39 -26.43
CA LEU A 254 6.01 2.31 -25.51
C LEU A 254 4.58 2.65 -25.95
N ILE A 255 4.40 3.02 -27.22
CA ILE A 255 3.08 3.33 -27.79
C ILE A 255 2.17 2.10 -27.68
N LYS A 256 2.65 0.93 -28.12
CA LYS A 256 1.91 -0.33 -28.05
C LYS A 256 1.51 -0.68 -26.62
N PHE A 257 2.39 -0.45 -25.65
CA PHE A 257 2.07 -0.69 -24.25
C PHE A 257 0.94 0.23 -23.74
N VAL A 258 1.05 1.54 -24.00
CA VAL A 258 0.04 2.52 -23.56
C VAL A 258 -1.33 2.17 -24.18
N THR A 259 -1.38 1.87 -25.47
CA THR A 259 -2.63 1.47 -26.13
C THR A 259 -3.19 0.14 -25.58
N LEU A 260 -2.36 -0.89 -25.40
CA LEU A 260 -2.81 -2.19 -24.87
C LEU A 260 -3.25 -2.13 -23.41
N SER A 261 -2.76 -1.16 -22.64
CA SER A 261 -3.13 -0.98 -21.24
C SER A 261 -4.53 -0.40 -21.04
N GLY A 262 -5.26 -0.08 -22.12
CA GLY A 262 -6.59 0.52 -22.05
C GLY A 262 -6.60 1.91 -21.43
N TYR A 263 -5.47 2.64 -21.54
CA TYR A 263 -5.31 4.03 -21.10
C TYR A 263 -5.59 4.31 -19.62
N SER A 264 -5.40 3.33 -18.73
CA SER A 264 -5.52 3.49 -17.26
C SER A 264 -4.75 4.71 -16.70
N SER A 265 -5.09 5.16 -15.48
CA SER A 265 -4.31 6.19 -14.76
C SER A 265 -2.80 5.89 -14.72
N MET A 266 -2.44 4.61 -14.73
CA MET A 266 -1.07 4.14 -14.74
C MET A 266 -0.36 4.34 -16.09
N SER A 267 -1.11 4.34 -17.18
CA SER A 267 -0.61 4.59 -18.54
C SER A 267 -0.12 6.03 -18.68
N VAL A 268 -0.76 6.94 -17.94
CA VAL A 268 -0.44 8.37 -17.86
C VAL A 268 0.90 8.58 -17.15
N GLU A 269 1.06 7.96 -15.98
CA GLU A 269 2.31 8.02 -15.21
C GLU A 269 3.47 7.41 -15.99
N PHE A 270 3.21 6.30 -16.69
CA PHE A 270 4.18 5.66 -17.56
C PHE A 270 4.59 6.57 -18.72
N LEU A 271 3.62 7.11 -19.46
CA LEU A 271 3.88 8.01 -20.58
C LEU A 271 4.64 9.25 -20.12
N ASN A 272 4.27 9.84 -18.98
CA ASN A 272 4.98 11.01 -18.44
C ASN A 272 6.46 10.71 -18.13
N CYS A 273 6.77 9.50 -17.65
CA CYS A 273 8.17 9.08 -17.39
C CYS A 273 8.98 8.86 -18.67
N PHE A 274 8.34 8.40 -19.75
CA PHE A 274 9.01 8.03 -21.01
C PHE A 274 8.67 8.96 -22.18
N LYS A 275 8.08 10.13 -21.93
CA LYS A 275 7.72 11.11 -22.97
C LYS A 275 8.90 11.53 -23.85
N HIS A 276 10.12 11.44 -23.32
CA HIS A 276 11.37 11.73 -24.04
C HIS A 276 11.74 10.67 -25.09
N MET A 277 11.11 9.49 -25.06
CA MET A 277 11.34 8.40 -26.03
C MET A 277 10.40 8.47 -27.24
N VAL A 278 9.42 9.38 -27.22
CA VAL A 278 8.38 9.50 -28.26
C VAL A 278 8.56 10.82 -28.98
N THR A 279 8.42 10.84 -30.29
CA THR A 279 8.39 12.10 -31.04
C THR A 279 7.17 12.92 -30.63
N VAL A 280 7.31 14.24 -30.65
CA VAL A 280 6.30 15.16 -30.11
C VAL A 280 4.94 14.97 -30.78
N ASP A 281 4.91 14.75 -32.10
CA ASP A 281 3.69 14.50 -32.89
C ASP A 281 2.92 13.24 -32.42
N LYS A 282 3.63 12.14 -32.20
CA LYS A 282 3.03 10.90 -31.70
C LYS A 282 2.62 11.02 -30.23
N LEU A 283 3.42 11.72 -29.43
CA LEU A 283 3.11 11.99 -28.03
C LEU A 283 1.80 12.79 -27.88
N VAL A 284 1.64 13.86 -28.67
CA VAL A 284 0.41 14.67 -28.70
C VAL A 284 -0.79 13.79 -29.07
N THR A 285 -0.69 13.01 -30.14
CA THR A 285 -1.76 12.10 -30.58
C THR A 285 -2.14 11.08 -29.50
N LEU A 286 -1.14 10.45 -28.88
CA LEU A 286 -1.34 9.47 -27.81
C LEU A 286 -1.99 10.08 -26.55
N LEU A 287 -1.64 11.33 -26.21
CA LEU A 287 -2.27 12.05 -25.10
C LEU A 287 -3.72 12.42 -25.41
N PHE A 288 -4.06 12.74 -26.66
CA PHE A 288 -5.44 12.94 -27.10
C PHE A 288 -6.27 11.66 -26.96
N ASP A 289 -5.76 10.51 -27.45
CA ASP A 289 -6.43 9.22 -27.27
C ASP A 289 -6.63 8.88 -25.79
N LEU A 290 -5.66 9.23 -24.96
CA LEU A 290 -5.69 8.99 -23.53
C LEU A 290 -6.75 9.83 -22.80
N VAL A 291 -6.86 11.14 -23.08
CA VAL A 291 -7.90 11.99 -22.48
C VAL A 291 -9.30 11.61 -22.99
N LEU A 292 -9.42 11.06 -24.20
CA LEU A 292 -10.68 10.53 -24.71
C LEU A 292 -11.11 9.25 -23.99
N ALA A 293 -10.17 8.35 -23.72
CA ALA A 293 -10.44 7.09 -23.04
C ALA A 293 -10.75 7.31 -21.54
N ILE A 294 -10.04 8.21 -20.89
CA ILE A 294 -10.22 8.55 -19.46
C ILE A 294 -10.35 10.07 -19.29
N PRO A 295 -11.53 10.62 -19.62
CA PRO A 295 -11.75 12.06 -19.55
C PRO A 295 -11.92 12.56 -18.11
N TYR A 296 -12.34 11.71 -17.18
CA TYR A 296 -12.63 12.10 -15.79
C TYR A 296 -11.38 12.23 -14.89
N LEU A 297 -10.17 12.06 -15.44
CA LEU A 297 -8.93 12.18 -14.68
C LEU A 297 -8.24 13.50 -14.97
N LYS A 298 -8.32 14.44 -14.02
CA LYS A 298 -7.74 15.79 -14.10
C LYS A 298 -6.29 15.80 -14.60
N ARG A 299 -5.48 14.87 -14.09
CA ARG A 299 -4.06 14.76 -14.40
C ARG A 299 -3.77 14.56 -15.89
N ASN A 300 -4.69 13.92 -16.62
CA ASN A 300 -4.52 13.66 -18.05
C ASN A 300 -4.59 14.95 -18.85
N TRP A 301 -5.58 15.80 -18.53
CA TRP A 301 -5.75 17.10 -19.15
C TRP A 301 -4.60 18.04 -18.82
N GLU A 302 -4.09 18.01 -17.58
CA GLU A 302 -2.91 18.79 -17.18
C GLU A 302 -1.67 18.40 -18.00
N ILE A 303 -1.38 17.09 -18.10
CA ILE A 303 -0.21 16.61 -18.87
C ILE A 303 -0.36 16.92 -20.36
N LEU A 304 -1.56 16.76 -20.92
CA LEU A 304 -1.84 17.15 -22.30
C LEU A 304 -1.55 18.64 -22.49
N TYR A 305 -2.12 19.51 -21.67
CA TYR A 305 -1.91 20.96 -21.73
C TYR A 305 -0.43 21.34 -21.61
N ASP A 306 0.30 20.75 -20.67
CA ASP A 306 1.72 21.00 -20.46
C ASP A 306 2.56 20.66 -21.71
N VAL A 307 2.17 19.62 -22.46
CA VAL A 307 2.86 19.23 -23.70
C VAL A 307 2.47 20.13 -24.87
N ILE A 308 1.18 20.44 -25.04
CA ILE A 308 0.70 21.20 -26.22
C ILE A 308 0.85 22.72 -26.08
N SER A 309 1.13 23.23 -24.88
CA SER A 309 1.38 24.66 -24.65
C SER A 309 2.80 25.09 -25.03
N ASP A 310 3.69 24.14 -25.32
CA ASP A 310 5.00 24.41 -25.89
C ASP A 310 4.85 25.06 -27.28
N LYS A 311 5.65 26.10 -27.55
CA LYS A 311 5.63 26.87 -28.80
C LYS A 311 6.60 26.31 -29.85
N SER A 312 7.09 25.09 -29.65
CA SER A 312 7.91 24.40 -30.64
C SER A 312 7.16 24.19 -31.96
N LYS A 313 7.94 24.07 -33.05
CA LYS A 313 7.39 23.92 -34.39
C LYS A 313 6.65 22.59 -34.53
N GLU A 314 7.19 21.56 -33.89
CA GLU A 314 6.67 20.20 -33.86
C GLU A 314 5.30 20.13 -33.17
N VAL A 315 5.12 20.82 -32.04
CA VAL A 315 3.80 20.92 -31.38
C VAL A 315 2.83 21.67 -32.26
N THR A 316 3.26 22.76 -32.90
CA THR A 316 2.38 23.56 -33.77
C THR A 316 1.88 22.74 -34.96
N GLU A 317 2.77 21.99 -35.62
CA GLU A 317 2.43 21.10 -36.73
C GLU A 317 1.49 19.97 -36.27
N ALA A 318 1.74 19.38 -35.10
CA ALA A 318 0.86 18.37 -34.51
C ALA A 318 -0.54 18.93 -34.19
N LEU A 319 -0.63 20.13 -33.62
CA LEU A 319 -1.91 20.78 -33.33
C LEU A 319 -2.70 21.10 -34.60
N GLU A 320 -2.04 21.54 -35.68
CA GLU A 320 -2.69 21.74 -36.97
C GLU A 320 -3.23 20.43 -37.57
N TYR A 321 -2.53 19.32 -37.37
CA TYR A 321 -3.04 17.99 -37.72
C TYR A 321 -4.27 17.63 -36.87
N ILE A 322 -4.22 17.82 -35.55
CA ILE A 322 -5.33 17.54 -34.64
C ILE A 322 -6.58 18.36 -35.00
N LYS A 323 -6.43 19.66 -35.29
CA LYS A 323 -7.54 20.55 -35.70
C LYS A 323 -8.24 20.08 -36.98
N LYS A 324 -7.50 19.43 -37.89
CA LYS A 324 -8.05 18.85 -39.12
C LYS A 324 -8.58 17.42 -38.94
N SER A 325 -8.32 16.80 -37.79
CA SER A 325 -8.73 15.44 -37.47
C SER A 325 -10.11 15.39 -36.79
N HIS A 326 -10.67 14.19 -36.68
CA HIS A 326 -11.91 13.97 -35.93
C HIS A 326 -11.75 14.16 -34.40
N LEU A 327 -10.51 14.21 -33.89
CA LEU A 327 -10.24 14.38 -32.45
C LEU A 327 -10.71 15.75 -31.97
N VAL A 328 -10.64 16.80 -32.80
CA VAL A 328 -11.12 18.14 -32.43
C VAL A 328 -12.62 18.15 -32.07
N ASN A 329 -13.40 17.16 -32.55
CA ASN A 329 -14.81 17.06 -32.25
C ASN A 329 -15.12 16.85 -30.76
N MET A 330 -14.13 16.46 -29.94
CA MET A 330 -14.29 16.40 -28.47
C MET A 330 -14.51 17.78 -27.83
N PHE A 331 -14.21 18.85 -28.57
CA PHE A 331 -14.46 20.25 -28.20
C PHE A 331 -15.68 20.83 -28.94
N ASN A 332 -16.46 20.01 -29.62
CA ASN A 332 -17.73 20.46 -30.16
C ASN A 332 -18.82 20.43 -29.09
N VAL A 333 -19.73 21.39 -29.15
CA VAL A 333 -20.91 21.53 -28.26
C VAL A 333 -21.78 20.26 -28.22
N TYR A 334 -21.79 19.46 -29.29
CA TYR A 334 -22.50 18.17 -29.39
C TYR A 334 -21.61 16.96 -29.05
N GLY A 335 -20.29 17.19 -28.92
CA GLY A 335 -19.27 16.22 -28.51
C GLY A 335 -19.33 16.01 -27.00
N ASN A 336 -20.07 14.99 -26.60
CA ASN A 336 -20.58 14.68 -25.26
C ASN A 336 -19.55 14.50 -24.11
N ILE A 337 -18.27 14.88 -24.26
CA ILE A 337 -17.22 14.60 -23.27
C ILE A 337 -17.21 15.65 -22.15
N GLY A 338 -17.31 16.95 -22.48
CA GLY A 338 -17.29 18.02 -21.47
C GLY A 338 -18.34 17.81 -20.37
N ARG A 339 -19.57 17.42 -20.73
CA ARG A 339 -20.68 17.14 -19.79
C ARG A 339 -20.45 15.93 -18.88
N ARG A 340 -19.48 15.10 -19.18
CA ARG A 340 -19.12 13.90 -18.40
C ARG A 340 -17.89 14.13 -17.52
N LEU A 341 -17.33 15.34 -17.56
CA LEU A 341 -16.19 15.72 -16.75
C LEU A 341 -16.63 16.01 -15.31
N PRO A 342 -15.90 15.53 -14.31
CA PRO A 342 -15.98 16.07 -12.96
C PRO A 342 -15.63 17.57 -12.94
N GLU A 343 -16.18 18.31 -11.97
CA GLU A 343 -15.97 19.77 -11.85
C GLU A 343 -14.50 20.18 -11.84
N ASP A 344 -13.64 19.39 -11.17
CA ASP A 344 -12.20 19.67 -11.06
C ASP A 344 -11.42 19.45 -12.37
N CYS A 345 -12.05 18.84 -13.38
CA CYS A 345 -11.50 18.59 -14.72
C CYS A 345 -11.93 19.63 -15.75
N VAL A 346 -12.94 20.45 -15.46
CA VAL A 346 -13.50 21.45 -16.40
C VAL A 346 -12.45 22.50 -16.78
N ASP A 347 -11.74 23.05 -15.78
CA ASP A 347 -10.73 24.08 -16.01
C ASP A 347 -9.56 23.57 -16.90
N PRO A 348 -8.91 22.44 -16.59
CA PRO A 348 -7.89 21.86 -17.48
C PRO A 348 -8.41 21.57 -18.89
N TYR A 349 -9.64 21.04 -19.02
CA TYR A 349 -10.27 20.81 -20.32
C TYR A 349 -10.40 22.09 -21.14
N LEU A 350 -10.90 23.18 -20.54
CA LEU A 350 -11.07 24.46 -21.20
C LEU A 350 -9.73 25.09 -21.63
N ARG A 351 -8.66 24.88 -20.85
CA ARG A 351 -7.31 25.32 -21.22
C ARG A 351 -6.82 24.60 -22.48
N VAL A 352 -6.99 23.28 -22.57
CA VAL A 352 -6.68 22.51 -23.78
C VAL A 352 -7.54 22.99 -24.96
N ALA A 353 -8.85 23.16 -24.75
CA ALA A 353 -9.77 23.62 -25.78
C ALA A 353 -9.34 24.98 -26.38
N SER A 354 -8.87 25.90 -25.55
CA SER A 354 -8.45 27.25 -25.97
C SER A 354 -7.33 27.28 -27.02
N LEU A 355 -6.56 26.18 -27.15
CA LEU A 355 -5.48 26.05 -28.13
C LEU A 355 -5.96 25.43 -29.46
N LEU A 356 -7.19 24.92 -29.51
CA LEU A 356 -7.69 24.06 -30.59
C LEU A 356 -8.94 24.62 -31.27
N VAL A 357 -9.81 25.30 -30.53
CA VAL A 357 -11.05 25.90 -31.07
C VAL A 357 -10.98 27.43 -31.06
N ASP A 358 -11.82 28.06 -31.86
CA ASP A 358 -11.91 29.52 -31.92
C ASP A 358 -12.59 30.11 -30.67
N ALA A 359 -12.41 31.41 -30.45
CA ALA A 359 -12.95 32.10 -29.27
C ALA A 359 -14.49 31.99 -29.14
N PRO A 360 -15.29 32.11 -30.23
CA PRO A 360 -16.73 31.90 -30.15
C PRO A 360 -17.13 30.49 -29.69
N GLN A 361 -16.44 29.45 -30.15
CA GLN A 361 -16.70 28.08 -29.73
C GLN A 361 -16.25 27.81 -28.29
N LEU A 362 -15.11 28.36 -27.87
CA LEU A 362 -14.63 28.26 -26.49
C LEU A 362 -15.62 28.88 -25.51
N GLU A 363 -16.19 30.04 -25.83
CA GLU A 363 -17.16 30.71 -24.96
C GLU A 363 -18.46 29.90 -24.83
N LYS A 364 -18.91 29.28 -25.93
CA LYS A 364 -20.04 28.34 -25.89
C LYS A 364 -19.76 27.13 -25.00
N LEU A 365 -18.55 26.58 -25.03
CA LEU A 365 -18.15 25.47 -24.15
C LEU A 365 -18.15 25.88 -22.68
N ARG A 366 -17.60 27.07 -22.36
CA ARG A 366 -17.59 27.60 -20.99
C ARG A 366 -19.00 27.68 -20.42
N LEU A 367 -19.90 28.36 -21.14
CA LEU A 367 -21.28 28.54 -20.71
C LEU A 367 -22.02 27.22 -20.48
N GLN A 368 -21.66 26.14 -21.18
CA GLN A 368 -22.28 24.82 -21.01
C GLN A 368 -21.72 23.98 -19.86
N LEU A 369 -20.53 24.31 -19.36
CA LEU A 369 -19.86 23.52 -18.32
C LEU A 369 -19.95 24.18 -16.94
N THR A 370 -20.26 25.48 -16.89
CA THR A 370 -20.47 26.24 -15.66
C THR A 370 -21.95 26.38 -15.26
N HIS A 371 -22.87 25.81 -16.03
CA HIS A 371 -24.33 25.77 -15.80
C HIS A 371 -24.83 24.33 -15.95
#